data_AF-A0A5N9H565-F1
#
_entry.id   AF-A0A5N9H565-F1
#
_cell.length_a   1.000
_cell.length_b   1.000
_cell.length_c   1.000
_cell.angle_alpha   90.00
_cell.angle_beta   90.00
_cell.angle_gamma   90.00
#
_symmetry.space_group_name_H-M   'P 1'
#
loop_
_entity.id
_entity.type
_entity.pdbx_description
1 polymer ?
#
loop_
_entity_poly.entity_id
_entity_poly.type
_entity_poly.pdbx_seq_one_letter_code
_entity_poly.pdbx_strand_id
1 'polypeptide(L)'
;MAGRKVYASSDSALADVFSGATLLIGGVSHHGIPNNLIEAVASKDISGLVCVFSPCADHSDLPLGALDPLLEKGQISRLITAFPYYQNTGSLIESQWNSGHLSIEVIPQGLLSERLRAGGAGLGGVFSPVGVNTSLSDSYEIQEIDGKQCLFLEALRADFALIRAHQSDELGNLVYKGIERNWGPVMAMAADITIAEVTDILEAGDLDPELIITPGIFVNRLVQSARS
;
A
#
# COMPACT_ATOMS: atom_id res chain seq x y z
N MET A 1 19.68 7.45 -19.64
CA MET A 1 18.33 7.55 -20.24
C MET A 1 17.42 6.69 -19.41
N ALA A 2 16.36 7.24 -18.82
CA ALA A 2 15.39 6.42 -18.11
C ALA A 2 14.70 5.50 -19.13
N GLY A 3 14.62 4.20 -18.83
CA GLY A 3 13.96 3.22 -19.68
C GLY A 3 12.46 3.52 -19.81
N ARG A 4 11.83 2.93 -20.82
CA ARG A 4 10.37 2.99 -21.02
C ARG A 4 9.67 2.43 -19.77
N LYS A 5 8.80 3.23 -19.14
CA LYS A 5 8.05 2.83 -17.93
C LYS A 5 6.68 2.23 -18.23
N VAL A 6 6.16 2.40 -19.44
CA VAL A 6 4.83 1.91 -19.83
C VAL A 6 4.89 0.43 -20.22
N TYR A 7 4.13 -0.40 -19.49
CA TYR A 7 4.00 -1.83 -19.70
C TYR A 7 2.67 -2.16 -20.39
N ALA A 8 2.66 -3.24 -21.16
CA ALA A 8 1.50 -3.65 -21.96
C ALA A 8 0.37 -4.26 -21.12
N SER A 9 0.67 -4.81 -19.94
CA SER A 9 -0.29 -5.44 -19.04
C SER A 9 0.21 -5.50 -17.60
N SER A 10 -0.72 -5.66 -16.65
CA SER A 10 -0.41 -5.92 -15.23
C SER A 10 0.52 -7.12 -15.07
N ASP A 11 0.29 -8.21 -15.81
CA ASP A 11 1.13 -9.42 -15.72
C ASP A 11 2.60 -9.13 -16.07
N SER A 12 2.83 -8.36 -17.14
CA SER A 12 4.18 -7.98 -17.57
C SER A 12 4.85 -7.01 -16.60
N ALA A 13 4.07 -6.11 -15.98
CA ALA A 13 4.55 -5.16 -14.98
C ALA A 13 4.84 -5.82 -13.62
N LEU A 14 4.31 -7.01 -13.36
CA LEU A 14 4.45 -7.76 -12.10
C LEU A 14 5.21 -9.08 -12.30
N ALA A 15 5.94 -9.23 -13.41
CA ALA A 15 6.58 -10.49 -13.80
C ALA A 15 7.61 -11.01 -12.76
N ASP A 16 8.20 -10.12 -11.99
CA ASP A 16 9.25 -10.38 -10.99
C ASP A 16 8.76 -10.36 -9.54
N VAL A 17 7.45 -10.24 -9.29
CA VAL A 17 6.89 -10.42 -7.94
C VAL A 17 7.09 -11.86 -7.49
N PHE A 18 7.58 -12.04 -6.27
CA PHE A 18 8.03 -13.33 -5.74
C PHE A 18 7.31 -13.69 -4.41
N SER A 19 7.33 -14.98 -4.06
CA SER A 19 6.80 -15.47 -2.78
C SER A 19 7.55 -14.86 -1.59
N GLY A 20 6.82 -14.45 -0.55
CA GLY A 20 7.39 -13.79 0.62
C GLY A 20 7.65 -12.30 0.44
N ALA A 21 7.35 -11.72 -0.72
CA ALA A 21 7.49 -10.29 -0.95
C ALA A 21 6.57 -9.47 -0.02
N THR A 22 7.05 -8.29 0.35
CA THR A 22 6.26 -7.26 1.00
C THR A 22 5.62 -6.37 -0.06
N LEU A 23 4.29 -6.23 0.00
CA LEU A 23 3.49 -5.44 -0.92
C LEU A 23 2.82 -4.28 -0.19
N LEU A 24 3.11 -3.05 -0.62
CA LEU A 24 2.31 -1.88 -0.25
C LEU A 24 1.15 -1.79 -1.24
N ILE A 25 -0.08 -1.86 -0.76
CA ILE A 25 -1.26 -1.80 -1.60
C ILE A 25 -1.96 -0.48 -1.32
N GLY A 26 -2.01 0.39 -2.33
CA GLY A 26 -2.71 1.67 -2.25
C GLY A 26 -4.22 1.50 -2.13
N GLY A 27 -4.87 2.59 -1.76
CA GLY A 27 -6.31 2.65 -1.61
C GLY A 27 -6.81 2.45 -0.18
N VAL A 28 -8.06 2.84 0.03
CA VAL A 28 -8.80 2.73 1.30
C VAL A 28 -10.23 2.39 0.97
N SER A 29 -10.81 1.41 1.65
CA SER A 29 -12.17 0.92 1.34
C SER A 29 -12.24 0.49 -0.14
N HIS A 30 -13.05 1.19 -0.95
CA HIS A 30 -13.21 0.99 -2.39
C HIS A 30 -12.56 2.09 -3.24
N HIS A 31 -11.80 3.01 -2.63
CA HIS A 31 -11.25 4.19 -3.30
C HIS A 31 -9.76 4.07 -3.54
N GLY A 32 -9.33 4.25 -4.79
CA GLY A 32 -7.92 4.19 -5.17
C GLY A 32 -7.32 2.77 -5.07
N ILE A 33 -8.15 1.73 -5.23
CA ILE A 33 -7.71 0.34 -5.21
C ILE A 33 -7.18 -0.06 -6.60
N PRO A 34 -5.94 -0.57 -6.72
CA PRO A 34 -5.38 -1.03 -7.98
C PRO A 34 -5.83 -2.47 -8.32
N ASN A 35 -7.13 -2.64 -8.60
CA ASN A 35 -7.75 -3.96 -8.76
C ASN A 35 -7.06 -4.82 -9.83
N ASN A 36 -6.66 -4.24 -10.98
CA ASN A 36 -6.04 -5.03 -12.05
C ASN A 36 -4.63 -5.51 -11.64
N LEU A 37 -3.91 -4.77 -10.80
CA LEU A 37 -2.63 -5.20 -10.26
C LEU A 37 -2.81 -6.31 -9.21
N ILE A 38 -3.79 -6.15 -8.32
CA ILE A 38 -4.12 -7.17 -7.32
C ILE A 38 -4.53 -8.49 -7.98
N GLU A 39 -5.43 -8.45 -8.97
CA GLU A 39 -5.87 -9.63 -9.72
C GLU A 39 -4.67 -10.32 -10.41
N ALA A 40 -3.73 -9.54 -10.96
CA ALA A 40 -2.52 -10.07 -11.60
C ALA A 40 -1.49 -10.65 -10.60
N VAL A 41 -1.43 -10.15 -9.37
CA VAL A 41 -0.68 -10.82 -8.29
C VAL A 41 -1.40 -12.12 -7.92
N ALA A 42 -2.72 -12.07 -7.76
CA ALA A 42 -3.51 -13.22 -7.38
C ALA A 42 -3.42 -14.36 -8.40
N SER A 43 -3.28 -14.06 -9.70
CA SER A 43 -3.14 -15.07 -10.75
C SER A 43 -1.86 -15.91 -10.66
N LYS A 44 -0.83 -15.42 -9.95
CA LYS A 44 0.48 -16.07 -9.83
C LYS A 44 0.47 -17.18 -8.77
N ASP A 45 1.28 -18.20 -8.99
CA ASP A 45 1.56 -19.26 -8.01
C ASP A 45 2.65 -18.80 -7.03
N ILE A 46 2.32 -17.79 -6.22
CA ILE A 46 3.18 -17.25 -5.16
C ILE A 46 2.42 -17.23 -3.83
N SER A 47 3.15 -17.27 -2.72
CA SER A 47 2.55 -17.30 -1.39
C SER A 47 3.45 -16.63 -0.35
N GLY A 48 2.99 -16.55 0.89
CA GLY A 48 3.78 -15.98 1.99
C GLY A 48 3.87 -14.46 1.99
N LEU A 49 3.05 -13.76 1.21
CA LEU A 49 3.09 -12.30 1.05
C LEU A 49 2.86 -11.57 2.37
N VAL A 50 3.59 -10.48 2.58
CA VAL A 50 3.32 -9.50 3.63
C VAL A 50 2.62 -8.30 2.98
N CYS A 51 1.35 -8.09 3.28
CA CYS A 51 0.58 -6.99 2.71
C CYS A 51 0.49 -5.83 3.71
N VAL A 52 0.76 -4.62 3.23
CA VAL A 52 0.47 -3.37 3.94
C VAL A 52 -0.72 -2.72 3.25
N PHE A 53 -1.89 -2.80 3.88
CA PHE A 53 -3.15 -2.30 3.33
C PHE A 53 -4.05 -1.87 4.48
N SER A 54 -4.78 -0.77 4.32
CA SER A 54 -5.76 -0.32 5.31
C SER A 54 -7.19 -0.49 4.76
N PRO A 55 -7.82 -1.64 4.99
CA PRO A 55 -9.23 -1.83 4.70
C PRO A 55 -10.05 -0.97 5.67
N CYS A 56 -10.40 0.26 5.27
CA CYS A 56 -11.42 1.01 5.99
C CYS A 56 -12.76 0.40 5.60
N ALA A 57 -13.36 -0.36 6.50
CA ALA A 57 -14.70 -0.86 6.26
C ALA A 57 -15.66 0.32 6.39
N ASP A 58 -16.50 0.54 5.39
CA ASP A 58 -17.74 1.26 5.63
C ASP A 58 -18.72 0.28 6.31
N HIS A 59 -19.78 0.80 6.94
CA HIS A 59 -20.86 -0.05 7.46
C HIS A 59 -21.71 -0.65 6.34
N SER A 60 -21.24 -0.63 5.08
CA SER A 60 -21.94 -1.30 3.99
C SER A 60 -21.65 -2.79 4.09
N ASP A 61 -22.66 -3.62 3.81
CA ASP A 61 -22.55 -5.08 3.79
C ASP A 61 -21.63 -5.62 2.67
N LEU A 62 -20.78 -4.76 2.09
CA LEU A 62 -19.86 -5.14 1.02
C LEU A 62 -18.56 -5.66 1.65
N PRO A 63 -18.11 -6.88 1.28
CA PRO A 63 -16.79 -7.33 1.68
C PRO A 63 -15.74 -6.33 1.14
N LEU A 64 -14.73 -6.10 1.97
CA LEU A 64 -13.65 -5.15 1.69
C LEU A 64 -12.87 -5.46 0.39
N GLY A 65 -13.07 -6.63 -0.22
CA GLY A 65 -12.96 -6.94 -1.66
C GLY A 65 -11.56 -6.87 -2.27
N ALA A 66 -10.77 -5.86 -1.91
CA ALA A 66 -9.46 -5.58 -2.44
C ALA A 66 -8.46 -6.69 -2.15
N LEU A 67 -8.48 -7.30 -0.96
CA LEU A 67 -7.56 -8.40 -0.64
C LEU A 67 -8.16 -9.79 -0.88
N ASP A 68 -9.47 -9.88 -1.13
CA ASP A 68 -10.17 -11.16 -1.26
C ASP A 68 -9.54 -12.09 -2.30
N PRO A 69 -9.14 -11.62 -3.52
CA PRO A 69 -8.49 -12.49 -4.50
C PRO A 69 -7.21 -13.16 -3.99
N LEU A 70 -6.45 -12.49 -3.12
CA LEU A 70 -5.22 -13.01 -2.52
C LEU A 70 -5.50 -13.90 -1.31
N LEU A 71 -6.51 -13.54 -0.50
CA LEU A 71 -6.95 -14.30 0.67
C LEU A 71 -7.57 -15.63 0.27
N GLU A 72 -8.46 -15.67 -0.72
CA GLU A 72 -9.08 -16.91 -1.22
C GLU A 72 -8.06 -17.95 -1.67
N LYS A 73 -6.92 -17.49 -2.17
CA LYS A 73 -5.79 -18.34 -2.58
C LYS A 73 -4.78 -18.63 -1.47
N GLY A 74 -4.98 -18.10 -0.27
CA GLY A 74 -4.07 -18.29 0.87
C GLY A 74 -2.68 -17.68 0.63
N GLN A 75 -2.58 -16.62 -0.17
CA GLN A 75 -1.28 -16.07 -0.57
C GLN A 75 -0.67 -15.13 0.47
N ILE A 76 -1.47 -14.62 1.41
CA ILE A 76 -1.06 -13.64 2.42
C ILE A 76 -0.74 -14.35 3.73
N SER A 77 0.48 -14.14 4.25
CA SER A 77 0.90 -14.64 5.57
C SER A 77 0.76 -13.61 6.68
N ARG A 78 0.87 -12.32 6.33
CA ARG A 78 0.82 -11.21 7.28
C ARG A 78 0.15 -9.99 6.67
N LEU A 79 -0.71 -9.34 7.45
CA LEU A 79 -1.32 -8.06 7.14
C LEU A 79 -0.87 -7.00 8.16
N ILE A 80 -0.24 -5.92 7.67
CA ILE A 80 0.04 -4.72 8.46
C ILE A 80 -1.00 -3.67 8.08
N THR A 81 -1.76 -3.18 9.06
CA THR A 81 -2.93 -2.35 8.80
C THR A 81 -3.23 -1.37 9.92
N ALA A 82 -3.85 -0.24 9.59
CA ALA A 82 -4.42 0.66 10.59
C ALA A 82 -5.75 0.17 11.16
N PHE A 83 -6.49 -0.60 10.38
CA PHE A 83 -7.81 -1.10 10.74
C PHE A 83 -8.05 -2.41 9.97
N PRO A 84 -8.08 -3.57 10.64
CA PRO A 84 -8.09 -4.86 9.92
C PRO A 84 -9.46 -5.24 9.36
N TYR A 85 -10.53 -5.10 10.13
CA TYR A 85 -11.91 -5.42 9.77
C TYR A 85 -12.87 -5.03 10.92
N TYR A 86 -14.17 -4.98 10.66
CA TYR A 86 -15.19 -4.95 11.72
C TYR A 86 -15.44 -6.36 12.27
N GLN A 87 -15.46 -6.48 13.60
CA GLN A 87 -15.70 -7.76 14.28
C GLN A 87 -17.06 -8.35 13.94
N ASN A 88 -17.12 -9.69 13.88
CA ASN A 88 -18.33 -10.47 13.63
C ASN A 88 -18.99 -10.18 12.27
N THR A 89 -18.19 -9.82 11.26
CA THR A 89 -18.67 -9.62 9.88
C THR A 89 -18.53 -10.87 9.03
N GLY A 90 -17.73 -11.86 9.46
CA GLY A 90 -17.45 -13.05 8.67
C GLY A 90 -16.52 -12.79 7.49
N SER A 91 -15.79 -11.67 7.50
CA SER A 91 -14.81 -11.34 6.48
C SER A 91 -13.72 -12.41 6.35
N LEU A 92 -13.13 -12.56 5.17
CA LEU A 92 -12.02 -13.49 4.94
C LEU A 92 -10.82 -13.17 5.85
N ILE A 93 -10.57 -11.90 6.15
CA ILE A 93 -9.51 -11.47 7.07
C ILE A 93 -9.78 -12.02 8.48
N GLU A 94 -11.00 -11.83 9.00
CA GLU A 94 -11.40 -12.33 10.33
C GLU A 94 -11.29 -13.86 10.41
N SER A 95 -11.79 -14.56 9.39
CA SER A 95 -11.76 -16.03 9.33
C SER A 95 -10.34 -16.59 9.27
N GLN A 96 -9.46 -16.00 8.45
CA GLN A 96 -8.08 -16.47 8.32
C GLN A 96 -7.22 -16.12 9.54
N TRP A 97 -7.47 -14.98 10.19
CA TRP A 97 -6.83 -14.65 11.45
C TRP A 97 -7.23 -15.62 12.57
N ASN A 98 -8.53 -15.89 12.71
CA ASN A 98 -9.04 -16.83 13.72
C ASN A 98 -8.54 -18.27 13.53
N SER A 99 -8.26 -18.67 12.28
CA SER A 99 -7.70 -19.99 11.98
C SER A 99 -6.16 -20.04 12.08
N GLY A 100 -5.49 -18.90 12.30
CA GLY A 100 -4.03 -18.80 12.38
C GLY A 100 -3.28 -18.81 11.05
N HIS A 101 -3.99 -18.79 9.91
CA HIS A 101 -3.37 -18.72 8.58
C HIS A 101 -2.85 -17.31 8.25
N LEU A 102 -3.48 -16.27 8.82
CA LEU A 102 -3.10 -14.87 8.65
C LEU A 102 -2.66 -14.27 9.99
N SER A 103 -1.46 -13.70 10.03
CA SER A 103 -1.05 -12.83 11.14
C SER A 103 -1.43 -11.38 10.87
N ILE A 104 -1.81 -10.62 11.91
CA ILE A 104 -2.20 -9.22 11.77
C ILE A 104 -1.36 -8.35 12.72
N GLU A 105 -0.74 -7.31 12.19
CA GLU A 105 -0.10 -6.23 12.95
C GLU A 105 -0.93 -4.96 12.79
N VAL A 106 -1.51 -4.48 13.90
CA VAL A 106 -2.32 -3.25 13.90
C VAL A 106 -1.46 -2.07 14.32
N ILE A 107 -1.30 -1.08 13.43
CA ILE A 107 -0.51 0.14 13.66
C ILE A 107 -1.39 1.36 13.46
N PRO A 108 -1.53 2.28 14.43
CA PRO A 108 -2.32 3.50 14.28
C PRO A 108 -2.04 4.22 12.95
N GLN A 109 -3.10 4.65 12.26
CA GLN A 109 -3.00 5.15 10.88
C GLN A 109 -1.92 6.22 10.66
N GLY A 110 -1.83 7.19 11.56
CA GLY A 110 -0.81 8.24 11.49
C GLY A 110 0.61 7.70 11.64
N LEU A 111 0.82 6.70 12.50
CA LEU A 111 2.11 6.04 12.66
C LEU A 111 2.47 5.20 11.44
N LEU A 112 1.52 4.46 10.87
CA LEU A 112 1.76 3.69 9.66
C LEU A 112 2.17 4.62 8.50
N SER A 113 1.48 5.76 8.35
CA SER A 113 1.84 6.79 7.38
C SER A 113 3.26 7.33 7.60
N GLU A 114 3.62 7.66 8.84
CA GLU A 114 4.95 8.19 9.13
C GLU A 114 6.07 7.14 9.00
N ARG A 115 5.81 5.86 9.31
CA ARG A 115 6.77 4.77 9.04
C ARG A 115 7.07 4.64 7.55
N LEU A 116 6.04 4.67 6.71
CA LEU A 116 6.19 4.63 5.25
C LEU A 116 6.92 5.88 4.73
N ARG A 117 6.52 7.08 5.20
CA ARG A 117 7.18 8.33 4.82
C ARG A 117 8.66 8.34 5.22
N ALA A 118 8.98 7.86 6.42
CA ALA A 118 10.36 7.70 6.87
C ALA A 118 11.14 6.74 5.97
N GLY A 119 10.55 5.59 5.62
CA GLY A 119 11.15 4.61 4.70
C GLY A 119 11.42 5.17 3.32
N GLY A 120 10.49 5.95 2.76
CA GLY A 120 10.67 6.61 1.48
C GLY A 120 11.66 7.78 1.50
N ALA A 121 11.82 8.44 2.65
CA ALA A 121 12.79 9.53 2.84
C ALA A 121 14.19 9.06 3.24
N GLY A 122 14.40 7.74 3.45
CA GLY A 122 15.68 7.20 3.90
C GLY A 122 16.00 7.46 5.38
N LEU A 123 14.98 7.71 6.21
CA LEU A 123 15.11 7.84 7.67
C LEU A 123 15.03 6.45 8.32
N GLY A 124 15.71 6.26 9.47
CA GLY A 124 15.68 4.98 10.19
C GLY A 124 14.36 4.68 10.92
N GLY A 125 13.55 5.69 11.20
CA GLY A 125 12.29 5.56 11.94
C GLY A 125 11.77 6.90 12.43
N VAL A 126 10.73 6.85 13.26
CA VAL A 126 10.08 8.03 13.85
C VAL A 126 9.80 7.81 15.33
N PHE A 127 9.96 8.87 16.12
CA PHE A 127 9.46 8.91 17.49
C PHE A 127 8.08 9.56 17.54
N SER A 128 7.15 8.97 18.29
CA SER A 128 5.81 9.53 18.45
C SER A 128 5.19 9.17 19.80
N PRO A 129 4.43 10.08 20.44
CA PRO A 129 3.70 9.78 21.67
C PRO A 129 2.45 8.91 21.45
N VAL A 130 2.04 8.68 20.20
CA VAL A 130 0.86 7.89 19.87
C VAL A 130 1.06 6.44 20.27
N GLY A 131 0.12 5.88 21.05
CA GLY A 131 0.16 4.49 21.50
C GLY A 131 0.96 4.23 22.78
N VAL A 132 1.56 5.26 23.38
CA VAL A 132 2.15 5.17 24.73
C VAL A 132 1.05 4.81 25.73
N ASN A 133 1.37 3.94 26.69
CA ASN A 133 0.43 3.40 27.69
C ASN A 133 -0.71 2.55 27.08
N THR A 134 -0.49 1.97 25.90
CA THR A 134 -1.41 0.99 25.30
C THR A 134 -0.65 -0.31 25.06
N SER A 135 -1.33 -1.40 24.69
CA SER A 135 -0.65 -2.67 24.33
C SER A 135 0.35 -2.51 23.18
N LEU A 136 0.24 -1.44 22.37
CA LEU A 136 1.23 -1.13 21.35
C LEU A 136 2.61 -0.88 21.97
N SER A 137 2.69 -0.18 23.11
CA SER A 137 3.98 0.22 23.68
C SER A 137 4.85 -0.94 24.16
N ASP A 138 4.26 -2.11 24.41
CA ASP A 138 4.98 -3.30 24.88
C ASP A 138 5.95 -3.86 23.83
N SER A 139 5.78 -3.46 22.56
CA SER A 139 6.57 -3.94 21.43
C SER A 139 7.63 -2.94 20.93
N TYR A 140 7.72 -1.75 21.53
CA TYR A 140 8.58 -0.67 21.01
C TYR A 140 9.44 -0.03 22.10
N GLU A 141 10.61 0.45 21.70
CA GLU A 141 11.46 1.26 22.57
C GLU A 141 10.77 2.58 22.92
N ILE A 142 10.87 3.00 24.19
CA ILE A 142 10.35 4.27 24.68
C ILE A 142 11.52 5.20 25.02
N GLN A 143 11.47 6.42 24.50
CA GLN A 143 12.38 7.50 24.86
C GLN A 143 11.60 8.75 25.28
N GLU A 144 12.16 9.52 26.23
CA GLU A 144 11.64 10.85 26.56
C GLU A 144 12.20 11.90 25.60
N ILE A 145 11.30 12.65 24.94
CA ILE A 145 11.61 13.78 24.06
C ILE A 145 10.78 14.97 24.52
N ASP A 146 11.43 16.08 24.85
CA ASP A 146 10.79 17.31 25.35
C ASP A 146 9.79 17.06 26.50
N GLY A 147 10.16 16.18 27.45
CA GLY A 147 9.34 15.82 28.59
C GLY A 147 8.14 14.93 28.28
N LYS A 148 8.06 14.35 27.06
CA LYS A 148 7.02 13.41 26.65
C LYS A 148 7.63 12.06 26.31
N GLN A 149 7.00 10.99 26.78
CA GLN A 149 7.33 9.64 26.34
C GLN A 149 6.91 9.45 24.88
N CYS A 150 7.78 8.87 24.07
CA CYS A 150 7.57 8.58 22.68
C CYS A 150 8.04 7.15 22.36
N LEU A 151 7.26 6.42 21.55
CA LEU A 151 7.65 5.15 20.98
C LEU A 151 8.54 5.40 19.76
N PHE A 152 9.64 4.64 19.65
CA PHE A 152 10.40 4.53 18.41
C PHE A 152 9.75 3.50 17.50
N LEU A 153 9.38 3.89 16.28
CA LEU A 153 8.93 2.97 15.25
C LEU A 153 9.89 3.00 14.06
N GLU A 154 10.42 1.84 13.72
CA GLU A 154 11.28 1.67 12.54
C GLU A 154 10.53 2.05 11.26
N ALA A 155 11.29 2.63 10.33
CA ALA A 155 10.81 2.94 8.99
C ALA A 155 10.32 1.67 8.29
N LEU A 156 9.22 1.81 7.54
CA LEU A 156 8.62 0.72 6.79
C LEU A 156 8.95 0.89 5.30
N ARG A 157 9.60 -0.12 4.73
CA ARG A 157 9.84 -0.26 3.28
C ARG A 157 9.28 -1.60 2.78
N ALA A 158 9.16 -1.73 1.47
CA ALA A 158 8.66 -2.94 0.83
C ALA A 158 9.36 -3.22 -0.49
N ASP A 159 9.24 -4.46 -0.97
CA ASP A 159 9.75 -4.87 -2.27
C ASP A 159 8.95 -4.18 -3.40
N PHE A 160 7.62 -4.17 -3.28
CA PHE A 160 6.73 -3.59 -4.30
C PHE A 160 5.66 -2.68 -3.71
N ALA A 161 5.28 -1.65 -4.49
CA ALA A 161 4.08 -0.86 -4.26
C ALA A 161 3.12 -0.97 -5.45
N LEU A 162 1.86 -1.29 -5.17
CA LEU A 162 0.76 -1.31 -6.14
C LEU A 162 -0.11 -0.08 -5.89
N ILE A 163 -0.12 0.87 -6.83
CA ILE A 163 -0.76 2.17 -6.65
C ILE A 163 -1.83 2.39 -7.73
N ARG A 164 -2.98 2.95 -7.35
CA ARG A 164 -3.94 3.52 -8.30
C ARG A 164 -3.74 5.03 -8.36
N ALA A 165 -3.72 5.59 -9.56
CA ALA A 165 -3.81 7.04 -9.76
C ALA A 165 -4.78 7.36 -10.91
N HIS A 166 -5.18 8.63 -11.02
CA HIS A 166 -6.11 9.04 -12.07
C HIS A 166 -5.39 9.11 -13.42
N GLN A 167 -4.30 9.86 -13.49
CA GLN A 167 -3.53 10.08 -14.71
C GLN A 167 -2.04 9.95 -14.42
N SER A 168 -1.29 9.54 -15.45
CA SER A 168 0.16 9.64 -15.49
C SER A 168 0.63 10.23 -16.81
N ASP A 169 1.80 10.85 -16.84
CA ASP A 169 2.56 10.98 -18.08
C ASP A 169 3.47 9.74 -18.29
N GLU A 170 4.11 9.62 -19.46
CA GLU A 170 5.03 8.50 -19.75
C GLU A 170 6.27 8.47 -18.82
N LEU A 171 6.58 9.57 -18.13
CA LEU A 171 7.69 9.67 -17.18
C LEU A 171 7.32 9.13 -15.79
N GLY A 172 6.04 8.88 -15.54
CA GLY A 172 5.51 8.34 -14.29
C GLY A 172 4.99 9.39 -13.30
N ASN A 173 4.86 10.66 -13.72
CA ASN A 173 4.29 11.69 -12.84
C ASN A 173 2.81 11.40 -12.63
N LEU A 174 2.35 11.30 -11.37
CA LEU A 174 0.98 10.91 -11.06
C LEU A 174 0.12 12.07 -10.55
N VAL A 175 -1.10 12.13 -11.06
CA VAL A 175 -2.21 12.94 -10.54
C VAL A 175 -3.30 12.01 -10.02
N TYR A 176 -3.93 12.38 -8.90
CA TYR A 176 -4.97 11.59 -8.23
C TYR A 176 -6.31 12.34 -8.24
N LYS A 177 -7.42 11.59 -8.12
CA LYS A 177 -8.77 12.17 -8.09
C LYS A 177 -9.40 12.03 -6.71
N GLY A 178 -9.62 13.16 -6.04
CA GLY A 178 -10.30 13.19 -4.74
C GLY A 178 -9.68 12.25 -3.70
N ILE A 179 -10.52 11.41 -3.07
CA ILE A 179 -10.11 10.51 -1.99
C ILE A 179 -9.32 9.28 -2.46
N GLU A 180 -9.23 9.04 -3.77
CA GLU A 180 -8.42 7.95 -4.33
C GLU A 180 -6.91 8.18 -4.12
N ARG A 181 -6.50 9.40 -3.75
CA ARG A 181 -5.10 9.73 -3.44
C ARG A 181 -4.55 8.93 -2.25
N ASN A 182 -5.26 8.98 -1.13
CA ASN A 182 -4.95 8.34 0.16
C ASN A 182 -3.46 7.97 0.40
N TRP A 183 -3.11 6.68 0.37
CA TRP A 183 -1.78 6.13 0.62
C TRP A 183 -0.86 6.17 -0.60
N GLY A 184 -1.39 6.42 -1.79
CA GLY A 184 -0.68 6.32 -3.06
C GLY A 184 0.69 7.01 -3.05
N PRO A 185 0.76 8.32 -2.73
CA PRO A 185 2.02 9.05 -2.73
C PRO A 185 3.04 8.53 -1.72
N VAL A 186 2.61 8.21 -0.49
CA VAL A 186 3.55 7.78 0.55
C VAL A 186 4.08 6.37 0.30
N MET A 187 3.24 5.47 -0.21
CA MET A 187 3.64 4.11 -0.57
C MET A 187 4.54 4.09 -1.82
N ALA A 188 4.29 4.96 -2.80
CA ALA A 188 5.15 5.06 -3.99
C ALA A 188 6.61 5.38 -3.65
N MET A 189 6.85 6.16 -2.59
CA MET A 189 8.20 6.47 -2.12
C MET A 189 8.84 5.33 -1.32
N ALA A 190 8.01 4.48 -0.68
CA ALA A 190 8.44 3.51 0.33
C ALA A 190 8.73 2.10 -0.23
N ALA A 191 8.63 1.89 -1.53
CA ALA A 191 8.95 0.61 -2.17
C ALA A 191 10.22 0.68 -3.02
N ASP A 192 10.81 -0.49 -3.31
CA ASP A 192 11.91 -0.62 -4.25
C ASP A 192 11.42 -0.56 -5.71
N ILE A 193 10.24 -1.16 -5.98
CA ILE A 193 9.57 -1.10 -7.28
C ILE A 193 8.12 -0.64 -7.09
N THR A 194 7.80 0.55 -7.61
CA THR A 194 6.42 1.06 -7.67
C THR A 194 5.80 0.81 -9.04
N ILE A 195 4.65 0.13 -9.03
CA ILE A 195 3.79 -0.09 -10.18
C ILE A 195 2.51 0.73 -9.99
N ALA A 196 2.26 1.66 -10.92
CA ALA A 196 1.07 2.50 -10.91
C ALA A 196 0.09 2.09 -12.03
N GLU A 197 -1.14 1.79 -11.62
CA GLU A 197 -2.30 1.62 -12.48
C GLU A 197 -3.02 2.97 -12.65
N VAL A 198 -3.13 3.45 -13.89
CA VAL A 198 -3.72 4.76 -14.19
C VAL A 198 -4.83 4.70 -15.22
N THR A 199 -5.79 5.63 -15.18
CA THR A 199 -6.88 5.64 -16.18
C THR A 199 -6.33 6.09 -17.53
N ASP A 200 -5.55 7.16 -17.52
CA ASP A 200 -4.96 7.75 -18.72
C ASP A 200 -3.45 7.86 -18.58
N ILE A 201 -2.73 7.49 -19.64
CA ILE A 201 -1.31 7.79 -19.82
C ILE A 201 -1.23 8.87 -20.90
N LEU A 202 -0.70 10.04 -20.53
CA LEU A 202 -0.53 11.20 -21.40
C LEU A 202 0.92 11.32 -21.88
N GLU A 203 1.17 12.15 -22.90
CA GLU A 203 2.53 12.44 -23.33
C GLU A 203 3.29 13.24 -22.26
N ALA A 204 4.62 13.10 -22.25
CA ALA A 204 5.46 13.85 -21.33
C ALA A 204 5.33 15.37 -21.59
N GLY A 205 4.87 16.11 -20.57
CA GLY A 205 4.62 17.55 -20.64
C GLY A 205 3.14 17.94 -20.72
N ASP A 206 2.23 16.98 -20.93
CA ASP A 206 0.79 17.25 -20.99
C ASP A 206 0.13 17.36 -19.60
N LEU A 207 0.80 16.87 -18.56
CA LEU A 207 0.39 17.09 -17.17
C LEU A 207 0.86 18.47 -16.70
N ASP A 208 -0.06 19.24 -16.11
CA ASP A 208 0.26 20.48 -15.40
C ASP A 208 1.22 20.16 -14.23
N PRO A 209 2.45 20.71 -14.22
CA PRO A 209 3.41 20.46 -13.17
C PRO A 209 2.92 20.78 -11.75
N GLU A 210 2.02 21.75 -11.59
CA GLU A 210 1.48 22.14 -10.29
C GLU A 210 0.42 21.16 -9.76
N LEU A 211 -0.08 20.27 -10.61
CA LEU A 211 -1.03 19.22 -10.24
C LEU A 211 -0.35 17.87 -9.95
N ILE A 212 0.94 17.74 -10.28
CA ILE A 212 1.70 16.51 -10.02
C ILE A 212 1.86 16.32 -8.51
N ILE A 213 1.34 15.21 -8.02
CA ILE A 213 1.40 14.86 -6.59
C ILE A 213 2.55 13.91 -6.31
N THR A 214 2.71 12.88 -7.14
CA THR A 214 3.80 11.91 -7.02
C THR A 214 4.72 12.09 -8.23
N PRO A 215 5.92 12.65 -8.03
CA PRO A 215 6.89 12.79 -9.10
C PRO A 215 7.29 11.43 -9.66
N GLY A 216 7.51 11.35 -10.96
CA GLY A 216 7.78 10.10 -11.66
C GLY A 216 9.05 9.39 -11.23
N ILE A 217 9.95 10.04 -10.48
CA ILE A 217 11.11 9.38 -9.87
C ILE A 217 10.72 8.22 -8.94
N PHE A 218 9.54 8.28 -8.32
CA PHE A 218 9.02 7.26 -7.42
C PHE A 218 8.20 6.17 -8.14
N VAL A 219 8.10 6.24 -9.47
CA VAL A 219 7.31 5.29 -10.26
C VAL A 219 8.24 4.57 -11.23
N ASN A 220 8.26 3.24 -11.13
CA ASN A 220 9.08 2.39 -11.97
C ASN A 220 8.30 1.89 -13.19
N ARG A 221 7.01 1.58 -13.01
CA ARG A 221 6.18 0.91 -14.02
C ARG A 221 4.78 1.51 -14.05
N LEU A 222 4.27 1.69 -15.27
CA LEU A 222 2.93 2.19 -15.56
C LEU A 222 2.14 1.14 -16.31
N VAL A 223 0.88 0.96 -15.91
CA VAL A 223 -0.11 0.15 -16.61
C VAL A 223 -1.37 1.00 -16.75
N GLN A 224 -1.94 1.04 -17.96
CA GLN A 224 -3.24 1.67 -18.16
C GLN A 224 -4.34 0.70 -17.69
N SER A 225 -5.27 1.19 -16.89
CA SER A 225 -6.36 0.41 -16.34
C SER A 225 -7.28 -0.11 -17.44
N ALA A 226 -7.64 -1.39 -17.37
CA ALA A 226 -8.56 -2.00 -18.33
C ALA A 226 -10.04 -1.67 -18.07
N ARG A 227 -10.36 -1.04 -16.92
CA ARG A 227 -11.73 -0.76 -16.47
C ARG A 227 -11.82 0.66 -15.87
N SER A 228 -12.82 1.42 -16.33
CA SER A 228 -13.17 2.76 -15.83
C SER A 228 -13.97 2.70 -14.54
#